data_AF-P39547-F1
#
_entry.id   AF-P39547-F1
#
_cell.length_a   1.000
_cell.length_b   1.000
_cell.length_c   1.000
_cell.angle_alpha   90.00
_cell.angle_beta   90.00
_cell.angle_gamma   90.00
#
_symmetry.space_group_name_H-M   'P 1'
#
loop_
_entity.id
_entity.type
_entity.pdbx_description
1 polymer ?
#
loop_
_entity_poly.entity_id
_entity_poly.type
_entity_poly.pdbx_seq_one_letter_code
_entity_poly.pdbx_strand_id
1 'polypeptide(L)'
;MQTPSENTDVKLDTLDEPSAHLIEENVALPEDTFNSYWSYILNEIARCKPLMIMFLIPVCLVLLITFFHDIKGILVFLVISLILSIIILLIGITAFVSETLNKGFIIKLLVEVITRKPAVGGKEWRIIAYNMNQYLFDHGIWHTPYYFFCEHRCHKFFKSLIKQTRSNAHLSSPTNGAENTQSNTPAKEVSNEMVKPYIFSSDPVLEAYLIKAAEIHKEAEFEYWRKQYPEVDLP
;
A
#
# COMPACT_ATOMS: atom_id res chain seq x y z
N MET A 1 -10.64 48.86 41.82
CA MET A 1 -10.18 48.21 40.57
C MET A 1 -9.09 47.23 40.95
N GLN A 2 -9.20 46.00 40.46
CA GLN A 2 -8.49 44.80 40.94
C GLN A 2 -6.97 44.80 40.72
N THR A 3 -6.30 44.30 41.76
CA THR A 3 -5.05 43.54 41.95
C THR A 3 -3.86 43.54 40.96
N PRO A 4 -2.62 43.40 41.48
CA PRO A 4 -1.36 43.55 40.75
C PRO A 4 -0.94 42.28 40.00
N SER A 5 -0.23 42.50 38.89
CA SER A 5 0.31 41.51 37.96
C SER A 5 1.45 40.69 38.60
N GLU A 6 1.18 39.45 38.98
CA GLU A 6 2.18 38.44 39.31
C GLU A 6 2.52 37.68 38.02
N ASN A 7 3.63 38.08 37.39
CA ASN A 7 4.20 37.44 36.23
C ASN A 7 5.18 36.35 36.71
N THR A 8 4.72 35.12 36.82
CA THR A 8 5.60 33.97 37.04
C THR A 8 5.02 32.78 36.27
N ASP A 9 5.91 32.02 35.66
CA ASP A 9 5.66 30.70 35.07
C ASP A 9 4.95 30.62 33.70
N VAL A 10 5.68 30.98 32.65
CA VAL A 10 5.71 30.11 31.46
C VAL A 10 7.16 30.02 30.96
N LYS A 11 8.00 29.32 31.72
CA LYS A 11 9.14 28.62 31.15
C LYS A 11 8.57 27.39 30.44
N LEU A 12 7.96 27.61 29.27
CA LEU A 12 7.56 26.52 28.39
C LEU A 12 8.87 25.89 27.96
N ASP A 13 9.20 24.76 28.56
CA ASP A 13 10.25 23.87 28.09
C ASP A 13 9.98 23.60 26.61
N THR A 14 10.68 24.34 25.76
CA THR A 14 11.13 23.85 24.46
C THR A 14 12.07 22.69 24.76
N LEU A 15 11.49 21.57 25.22
CA LEU A 15 12.09 20.26 25.09
C LEU A 15 12.10 20.02 23.58
N ASP A 16 13.11 20.62 22.94
CA ASP A 16 13.61 20.27 21.63
C ASP A 16 13.70 18.76 21.63
N GLU A 17 12.70 18.09 21.06
CA GLU A 17 12.47 16.66 21.14
C GLU A 17 13.63 15.94 20.43
N PRO A 18 14.72 15.56 21.13
CA PRO A 18 15.87 14.95 20.48
C PRO A 18 15.50 13.52 20.05
N SER A 19 14.49 12.96 20.72
CA SER A 19 13.87 11.70 20.42
C SER A 19 13.20 11.68 19.05
N ALA A 20 12.64 12.78 18.55
CA ALA A 20 11.97 12.75 17.24
C ALA A 20 12.95 12.43 16.11
N HIS A 21 14.14 13.08 16.11
CA HIS A 21 15.16 12.81 15.09
C HIS A 21 15.79 11.41 15.26
N LEU A 22 15.99 10.95 16.51
CA LEU A 22 16.54 9.61 16.76
C LEU A 22 15.53 8.53 16.38
N ILE A 23 14.24 8.73 16.66
CA ILE A 23 13.17 7.82 16.24
C ILE A 23 13.13 7.77 14.72
N GLU A 24 13.25 8.93 14.05
CA GLU A 24 13.30 9.04 12.59
C GLU A 24 14.49 8.30 11.96
N GLU A 25 15.70 8.43 12.53
CA GLU A 25 16.90 7.74 12.05
C GLU A 25 16.84 6.22 12.31
N ASN A 26 16.19 5.81 13.39
CA ASN A 26 16.05 4.39 13.76
C ASN A 26 14.83 3.69 13.11
N VAL A 27 14.14 4.34 12.17
CA VAL A 27 13.08 3.69 11.38
C VAL A 27 13.70 2.69 10.41
N ALA A 28 13.76 1.42 10.82
CA ALA A 28 14.15 0.30 9.99
C ALA A 28 12.94 -0.24 9.21
N LEU A 29 13.03 -0.22 7.89
CA LEU A 29 12.11 -0.88 6.98
C LEU A 29 12.64 -2.28 6.61
N PRO A 30 11.79 -3.14 6.02
CA PRO A 30 12.22 -4.45 5.56
C PRO A 30 13.42 -4.39 4.59
N GLU A 31 13.50 -3.34 3.76
CA GLU A 31 14.64 -3.09 2.88
C GLU A 31 15.99 -3.06 3.63
N ASP A 32 16.03 -2.53 4.86
CA ASP A 32 17.26 -2.46 5.65
C ASP A 32 17.58 -3.78 6.37
N THR A 33 16.58 -4.65 6.53
CA THR A 33 16.70 -5.93 7.27
C THR A 33 16.98 -7.10 6.34
N PHE A 34 16.39 -7.11 5.14
CA PHE A 34 16.51 -8.21 4.18
C PHE A 34 17.50 -7.86 3.07
N ASN A 35 18.49 -8.72 2.87
CA ASN A 35 19.50 -8.57 1.81
C ASN A 35 18.92 -8.53 0.38
N SER A 36 17.68 -9.01 0.19
CA SER A 36 16.99 -8.98 -1.09
C SER A 36 15.48 -9.02 -0.92
N TYR A 37 14.77 -8.48 -1.92
CA TYR A 37 13.32 -8.53 -1.99
C TYR A 37 12.76 -9.97 -2.00
N TRP A 38 13.49 -10.92 -2.59
CA TRP A 38 13.09 -12.33 -2.59
C TRP A 38 13.19 -12.97 -1.22
N SER A 39 14.23 -12.64 -0.44
CA SER A 39 14.33 -13.12 0.95
C SER A 39 13.20 -12.57 1.81
N TYR A 40 12.81 -11.31 1.58
CA TYR A 40 11.63 -10.71 2.20
C TYR A 40 10.35 -11.47 1.84
N ILE A 41 10.05 -11.65 0.54
CA ILE A 41 8.85 -12.37 0.10
C ILE A 41 8.81 -13.80 0.68
N LEU A 42 9.92 -14.51 0.67
CA LEU A 42 9.99 -15.86 1.23
C LEU A 42 9.69 -15.87 2.73
N ASN A 43 10.21 -14.89 3.48
CA ASN A 43 9.88 -14.73 4.89
C ASN A 43 8.39 -14.44 5.11
N GLU A 44 7.78 -13.59 4.27
CA GLU A 44 6.35 -13.28 4.34
C GLU A 44 5.47 -14.49 4.06
N ILE A 45 5.76 -15.22 2.99
CA ILE A 45 5.05 -16.44 2.65
C ILE A 45 5.21 -17.45 3.79
N ALA A 46 6.43 -17.68 4.27
CA ALA A 46 6.71 -18.63 5.35
C ALA A 46 5.96 -18.33 6.67
N ARG A 47 5.78 -17.04 7.00
CA ARG A 47 5.06 -16.61 8.19
C ARG A 47 3.54 -16.61 8.01
N CYS A 48 3.06 -16.50 6.78
CA CYS A 48 1.64 -16.66 6.47
C CYS A 48 1.26 -18.15 6.43
N LYS A 49 0.93 -18.72 7.60
CA LYS A 49 0.54 -20.12 7.78
C LYS A 49 -0.48 -20.65 6.75
N PRO A 50 -1.61 -19.98 6.46
CA PRO A 50 -2.57 -20.51 5.49
C PRO A 50 -1.99 -20.55 4.07
N LEU A 51 -1.23 -19.52 3.65
CA LEU A 51 -0.59 -19.52 2.34
C LEU A 51 0.47 -20.63 2.22
N MET A 52 1.26 -20.86 3.27
CA MET A 52 2.21 -21.98 3.32
C MET A 52 1.54 -23.33 3.08
N ILE A 53 0.42 -23.60 3.75
CA ILE A 53 -0.33 -24.86 3.56
C ILE A 53 -0.83 -24.96 2.11
N MET A 54 -1.36 -23.86 1.55
CA MET A 54 -1.84 -23.81 0.17
C MET A 54 -0.72 -24.06 -0.85
N PHE A 55 0.52 -23.66 -0.56
CA PHE A 55 1.69 -23.95 -1.39
C PHE A 55 2.19 -25.40 -1.26
N LEU A 56 2.03 -26.04 -0.10
CA LEU A 56 2.46 -27.44 0.09
C LEU A 56 1.61 -28.43 -0.72
N ILE A 57 0.31 -28.16 -0.88
CA ILE A 57 -0.62 -29.02 -1.63
C ILE A 57 -0.16 -29.27 -3.09
N PRO A 58 0.11 -28.25 -3.94
CA PRO A 58 0.57 -28.47 -5.30
C PRO A 58 1.94 -29.14 -5.35
N VAL A 59 2.84 -28.87 -4.39
CA VAL A 59 4.14 -29.55 -4.30
C VAL A 59 3.95 -31.05 -4.06
N CYS A 60 3.09 -31.42 -3.12
CA CYS A 60 2.74 -32.82 -2.88
C CYS A 60 2.12 -33.47 -4.14
N LEU A 61 1.24 -32.77 -4.86
CA LEU A 61 0.64 -33.27 -6.10
C LEU A 61 1.69 -33.50 -7.21
N VAL A 62 2.67 -32.60 -7.37
CA VAL A 62 3.77 -32.79 -8.33
C VAL A 62 4.58 -34.03 -7.98
N LEU A 63 4.92 -34.24 -6.71
CA LEU A 63 5.61 -35.46 -6.28
C LEU A 63 4.78 -36.71 -6.60
N LEU A 64 3.48 -36.71 -6.29
CA LEU A 64 2.59 -37.82 -6.64
C LEU A 64 2.53 -38.08 -8.16
N ILE A 65 2.53 -37.04 -8.98
CA ILE A 65 2.57 -37.17 -10.45
C ILE A 65 3.84 -37.91 -10.89
N THR A 66 5.00 -37.57 -10.32
CA THR A 66 6.26 -38.25 -10.65
C THR A 66 6.27 -39.73 -10.22
N PHE A 67 5.69 -40.04 -9.05
CA PHE A 67 5.61 -41.42 -8.55
C PHE A 67 4.59 -42.29 -9.32
N PHE A 68 3.46 -41.74 -9.75
CA PHE A 68 2.37 -42.50 -10.38
C PHE A 68 2.25 -42.29 -11.90
N HIS A 69 3.34 -41.88 -12.56
CA HIS A 69 3.32 -41.53 -13.99
C HIS A 69 2.90 -42.67 -14.93
N ASP A 70 3.14 -43.93 -14.54
CA ASP A 70 2.82 -45.12 -15.34
C ASP A 70 1.31 -45.39 -15.46
N ILE A 71 0.52 -44.92 -14.49
CA ILE A 71 -0.91 -45.24 -14.40
C ILE A 71 -1.72 -44.11 -15.01
N LYS A 72 -2.10 -44.26 -16.30
CA LYS A 72 -2.81 -43.24 -17.08
C LYS A 72 -4.01 -42.61 -16.37
N GLY A 73 -4.86 -43.42 -15.73
CA GLY A 73 -6.05 -42.91 -15.03
C GLY A 73 -5.71 -42.05 -13.80
N ILE A 74 -4.71 -42.47 -13.02
CA ILE A 74 -4.22 -41.72 -11.85
C ILE A 74 -3.51 -40.45 -12.30
N LEU A 75 -2.70 -40.52 -13.36
CA LEU A 75 -2.00 -39.37 -13.91
C LEU A 75 -2.98 -38.26 -14.33
N VAL A 76 -4.03 -38.61 -15.09
CA VAL A 76 -5.06 -37.63 -15.49
C VAL A 76 -5.73 -36.99 -14.28
N PHE A 77 -6.10 -37.79 -13.27
CA PHE A 77 -6.70 -37.29 -12.03
C PHE A 77 -5.76 -36.33 -11.27
N LEU A 78 -4.47 -36.67 -11.15
CA LEU A 78 -3.49 -35.85 -10.46
C LEU A 78 -3.20 -34.53 -11.20
N VAL A 79 -3.15 -34.56 -12.53
CA VAL A 79 -2.98 -33.35 -13.35
C VAL A 79 -4.18 -32.41 -13.18
N ILE A 80 -5.41 -32.94 -13.22
CA ILE A 80 -6.62 -32.14 -12.96
C ILE A 80 -6.58 -31.55 -11.54
N SER A 81 -6.21 -32.37 -10.55
CA SER A 81 -6.09 -31.92 -9.15
C SER A 81 -5.03 -30.83 -8.98
N LEU A 82 -3.90 -30.93 -9.69
CA LEU A 82 -2.85 -29.92 -9.69
C LEU A 82 -3.38 -28.59 -10.24
N ILE A 83 -4.05 -28.62 -11.40
CA ILE A 83 -4.64 -27.43 -12.01
C ILE A 83 -5.64 -26.78 -11.04
N LEU A 84 -6.53 -27.58 -10.42
CA LEU A 84 -7.50 -27.08 -9.45
C LEU A 84 -6.83 -26.47 -8.22
N SER A 85 -5.77 -27.11 -7.71
CA SER A 85 -5.02 -26.58 -6.55
C SER A 85 -4.34 -25.24 -6.87
N ILE A 86 -3.84 -25.05 -8.09
CA ILE A 86 -3.27 -23.78 -8.54
C ILE A 86 -4.36 -22.70 -8.63
N ILE A 87 -5.55 -23.05 -9.15
CA ILE A 87 -6.68 -22.12 -9.20
C ILE A 87 -7.09 -21.69 -7.78
N ILE A 88 -7.19 -22.65 -6.84
CA ILE A 88 -7.51 -22.36 -5.43
C ILE A 88 -6.42 -21.48 -4.79
N LEU A 89 -5.15 -21.75 -5.06
CA LEU A 89 -4.03 -20.93 -4.59
C LEU A 89 -4.14 -19.49 -5.10
N LEU A 90 -4.44 -19.30 -6.39
CA LEU A 90 -4.63 -17.97 -6.98
C LEU A 90 -5.81 -17.24 -6.33
N ILE A 91 -6.94 -17.92 -6.13
CA ILE A 91 -8.10 -17.35 -5.42
C ILE A 91 -7.71 -16.96 -3.99
N GLY A 92 -7.02 -17.84 -3.27
CA GLY A 92 -6.53 -17.60 -1.91
C GLY A 92 -5.61 -16.38 -1.82
N ILE A 93 -4.68 -16.22 -2.76
CA ILE A 93 -3.81 -15.04 -2.86
C ILE A 93 -4.65 -13.78 -3.08
N THR A 94 -5.63 -13.80 -4.00
CA THR A 94 -6.47 -12.62 -4.24
C THR A 94 -7.36 -12.26 -3.06
N ALA A 95 -7.88 -13.27 -2.34
CA ALA A 95 -8.68 -13.06 -1.13
C ALA A 95 -7.82 -12.44 -0.02
N PHE A 96 -6.61 -12.97 0.19
CA PHE A 96 -5.68 -12.46 1.18
C PHE A 96 -5.27 -10.99 0.90
N VAL A 97 -4.92 -10.68 -0.35
CA VAL A 97 -4.62 -9.29 -0.75
C VAL A 97 -5.84 -8.39 -0.55
N SER A 98 -7.04 -8.86 -0.89
CA SER A 98 -8.27 -8.06 -0.72
C SER A 98 -8.63 -7.80 0.74
N GLU A 99 -8.38 -8.74 1.65
CA GLU A 99 -8.63 -8.59 3.08
C GLU A 99 -7.74 -7.50 3.68
N THR A 100 -6.50 -7.44 3.21
CA THR A 100 -5.50 -6.46 3.70
C THR A 100 -5.77 -5.06 3.16
N LEU A 101 -6.38 -4.96 1.98
CA LEU A 101 -6.90 -3.72 1.37
C LEU A 101 -8.24 -3.27 1.97
N ASN A 102 -8.42 -3.42 3.28
CA ASN A 102 -9.61 -2.95 3.99
C ASN A 102 -9.69 -1.40 3.97
N LYS A 103 -10.90 -0.85 3.90
CA LYS A 103 -11.20 0.58 4.10
C LYS A 103 -10.45 1.19 5.30
N GLY A 104 -10.36 0.47 6.42
CA GLY A 104 -9.64 0.94 7.61
C GLY A 104 -8.15 1.21 7.35
N PHE A 105 -7.49 0.31 6.61
CA PHE A 105 -6.10 0.47 6.19
C PHE A 105 -5.92 1.69 5.28
N ILE A 106 -6.82 1.87 4.30
CA ILE A 106 -6.76 3.00 3.37
C ILE A 106 -6.95 4.32 4.12
N ILE A 107 -7.95 4.44 5.00
CA ILE A 107 -8.16 5.64 5.80
C ILE A 107 -6.93 5.94 6.66
N LYS A 108 -6.37 4.92 7.32
CA LYS A 108 -5.20 5.09 8.18
C LYS A 108 -4.00 5.62 7.39
N LEU A 109 -3.75 5.08 6.19
CA LEU A 109 -2.70 5.58 5.30
C LEU A 109 -2.93 7.06 4.94
N LEU A 110 -4.16 7.43 4.58
CA LEU A 110 -4.49 8.81 4.21
C LEU A 110 -4.33 9.77 5.39
N VAL A 111 -4.70 9.34 6.59
CA VAL A 111 -4.50 10.12 7.83
C VAL A 111 -3.01 10.34 8.10
N GLU A 112 -2.16 9.32 7.93
CA GLU A 112 -0.70 9.48 8.07
C GLU A 112 -0.14 10.47 7.03
N VAL A 113 -0.59 10.40 5.77
CA VAL A 113 -0.20 11.34 4.71
C VAL A 113 -0.64 12.77 5.04
N ILE A 114 -1.88 12.96 5.47
CA ILE A 114 -2.43 14.28 5.86
C ILE A 114 -1.65 14.87 7.03
N THR A 115 -1.31 14.04 8.02
CA THR A 115 -0.64 14.49 9.26
C THR A 115 0.81 14.87 8.99
N ARG A 116 1.53 14.07 8.20
CA ARG A 116 2.98 14.25 7.98
C ARG A 116 3.31 15.14 6.79
N LYS A 117 2.38 15.35 5.86
CA LYS A 117 2.56 16.18 4.66
C LYS A 117 3.83 15.79 3.86
N PRO A 118 3.93 14.53 3.41
CA PRO A 118 5.15 14.01 2.82
C PRO A 118 5.46 14.66 1.47
N ALA A 119 6.73 14.95 1.22
CA ALA A 119 7.26 15.37 -0.09
C ALA A 119 7.94 14.18 -0.82
N VAL A 120 8.06 14.24 -2.15
CA VAL A 120 8.62 13.12 -2.97
C VAL A 120 9.99 12.65 -2.51
N GLY A 121 10.86 13.58 -2.12
CA GLY A 121 12.22 13.31 -1.65
C GLY A 121 12.38 13.39 -0.12
N GLY A 122 11.28 13.49 0.62
CA GLY A 122 11.31 13.64 2.05
C GLY A 122 11.33 12.30 2.79
N LYS A 123 11.88 12.31 4.01
CA LYS A 123 11.98 11.13 4.89
C LYS A 123 10.61 10.67 5.40
N GLU A 124 9.57 11.47 5.22
CA GLU A 124 8.23 11.23 5.74
C GLU A 124 7.61 9.96 5.14
N TRP A 125 7.87 9.64 3.87
CA TRP A 125 7.37 8.41 3.25
C TRP A 125 7.92 7.16 3.94
N ARG A 126 9.15 7.21 4.45
CA ARG A 126 9.77 6.14 5.23
C ARG A 126 9.07 5.96 6.57
N ILE A 127 8.79 7.06 7.26
CA ILE A 127 8.06 7.02 8.53
C ILE A 127 6.60 6.55 8.32
N ILE A 128 5.94 7.00 7.26
CA ILE A 128 4.58 6.55 6.91
C ILE A 128 4.60 5.04 6.66
N ALA A 129 5.53 4.54 5.83
CA ALA A 129 5.64 3.11 5.55
C ALA A 129 5.82 2.29 6.84
N TYR A 130 6.69 2.74 7.74
CA TYR A 130 6.92 2.10 9.02
C TYR A 130 5.68 2.11 9.94
N ASN A 131 5.04 3.27 10.12
CA ASN A 131 3.83 3.37 10.95
C ASN A 131 2.70 2.49 10.39
N MET A 132 2.58 2.42 9.07
CA MET A 132 1.59 1.56 8.43
C MET A 132 1.91 0.07 8.64
N ASN A 133 3.18 -0.32 8.59
CA ASN A 133 3.60 -1.68 8.90
C ASN A 133 3.31 -2.06 10.35
N GLN A 134 3.65 -1.18 11.30
CA GLN A 134 3.33 -1.37 12.72
C GLN A 134 1.82 -1.48 12.93
N TYR A 135 1.04 -0.54 12.37
CA TYR A 135 -0.41 -0.55 12.46
C TYR A 135 -1.00 -1.88 11.98
N LEU A 136 -0.59 -2.36 10.81
CA LEU A 136 -1.08 -3.60 10.23
C LEU A 136 -0.75 -4.81 11.09
N PHE A 137 0.44 -4.85 11.68
CA PHE A 137 0.87 -5.93 12.56
C PHE A 137 0.13 -5.92 13.91
N ASP A 138 0.08 -4.76 14.56
CA ASP A 138 -0.54 -4.60 15.88
C ASP A 138 -2.04 -4.89 15.86
N HIS A 139 -2.71 -4.60 14.74
CA HIS A 139 -4.13 -4.89 14.54
C HIS A 139 -4.39 -6.29 14.00
N GLY A 140 -3.35 -7.11 13.78
CA GLY A 140 -3.47 -8.45 13.23
C GLY A 140 -4.00 -8.50 11.79
N ILE A 141 -4.00 -7.37 11.07
CA ILE A 141 -4.40 -7.28 9.66
C ILE A 141 -3.33 -7.94 8.78
N TRP A 142 -2.07 -7.82 9.20
CA TRP A 142 -0.94 -8.48 8.55
C TRP A 142 -0.15 -9.34 9.53
N HIS A 143 0.44 -10.41 9.03
CA HIS A 143 1.07 -11.45 9.86
C HIS A 143 2.45 -11.05 10.40
N THR A 144 3.03 -9.99 9.84
CA THR A 144 4.40 -9.54 10.10
C THR A 144 4.44 -8.00 10.16
N PRO A 145 5.50 -7.40 10.73
CA PRO A 145 5.68 -5.95 10.70
C PRO A 145 6.34 -5.47 9.39
N TYR A 146 6.16 -6.16 8.26
CA TYR A 146 6.96 -5.94 7.05
C TYR A 146 6.17 -5.68 5.77
N TYR A 147 4.89 -5.33 5.85
CA TYR A 147 4.01 -5.18 4.67
C TYR A 147 4.57 -4.32 3.53
N PHE A 148 4.88 -3.05 3.81
CA PHE A 148 5.60 -2.18 2.90
C PHE A 148 7.10 -2.45 3.02
N PHE A 149 7.67 -3.03 1.96
CA PHE A 149 9.11 -3.32 1.90
C PHE A 149 9.98 -2.07 2.00
N CYS A 150 9.55 -0.96 1.37
CA CYS A 150 10.27 0.31 1.34
C CYS A 150 9.32 1.50 1.18
N GLU A 151 9.81 2.72 1.42
CA GLU A 151 9.08 3.98 1.29
C GLU A 151 8.50 4.17 -0.12
N HIS A 152 9.23 3.77 -1.16
CA HIS A 152 8.80 3.93 -2.54
C HIS A 152 7.54 3.11 -2.85
N ARG A 153 7.42 1.91 -2.27
CA ARG A 153 6.22 1.08 -2.44
C ARG A 153 5.00 1.69 -1.74
N CYS A 154 5.19 2.26 -0.56
CA CYS A 154 4.12 2.97 0.14
C CYS A 154 3.64 4.18 -0.66
N HIS A 155 4.57 5.01 -1.14
CA HIS A 155 4.26 6.17 -1.99
C HIS A 155 3.59 5.77 -3.31
N LYS A 156 4.10 4.73 -3.99
CA LYS A 156 3.51 4.20 -5.22
C LYS A 156 2.08 3.71 -4.99
N PHE A 157 1.84 3.03 -3.87
CA PHE A 157 0.50 2.59 -3.48
C PHE A 157 -0.45 3.78 -3.27
N PHE A 158 -0.03 4.81 -2.51
CA PHE A 158 -0.80 6.04 -2.36
C PHE A 158 -1.13 6.69 -3.72
N LYS A 159 -0.15 6.83 -4.62
CA LYS A 159 -0.36 7.38 -5.97
C LYS A 159 -1.38 6.57 -6.77
N SER A 160 -1.38 5.24 -6.62
CA SER A 160 -2.36 4.37 -7.27
C SER A 160 -3.78 4.65 -6.78
N LEU A 161 -3.97 4.89 -5.48
CA LEU A 161 -5.27 5.27 -4.90
C LEU A 161 -5.78 6.58 -5.51
N ILE A 162 -4.93 7.62 -5.52
CA ILE A 162 -5.31 8.94 -6.07
C ILE A 162 -5.65 8.85 -7.57
N LYS A 163 -4.86 8.12 -8.36
CA LYS A 163 -5.11 7.91 -9.79
C LYS A 163 -6.47 7.24 -10.01
N GLN A 164 -6.76 6.23 -9.20
CA GLN A 164 -8.00 5.47 -9.31
C GLN A 164 -9.22 6.32 -8.95
N THR A 165 -9.15 7.12 -7.88
CA THR A 165 -10.20 8.06 -7.48
C THR A 165 -10.53 9.05 -8.59
N ARG A 166 -9.51 9.65 -9.23
CA ARG A 166 -9.72 10.58 -10.36
C ARG A 166 -10.37 9.90 -11.56
N SER A 167 -9.97 8.66 -11.89
CA SER A 167 -10.61 7.92 -12.99
C SER A 167 -12.08 7.59 -12.71
N ASN A 168 -12.44 7.31 -11.45
CA ASN A 168 -13.82 7.05 -11.06
C ASN A 168 -14.68 8.32 -11.10
N ALA A 169 -14.12 9.46 -10.70
CA ALA A 169 -14.80 10.75 -10.77
C ALA A 169 -15.15 11.13 -12.22
N HIS A 170 -14.23 10.87 -13.18
CA HIS A 170 -14.50 11.11 -14.60
C HIS A 170 -15.60 10.20 -15.16
N LEU A 171 -15.68 8.94 -14.69
CA LEU A 171 -16.73 8.01 -15.10
C LEU A 171 -18.10 8.33 -14.49
N SER A 172 -18.10 8.92 -13.29
CA SER A 172 -19.32 9.27 -12.53
C SER A 172 -19.90 10.63 -12.95
N SER A 173 -19.16 11.42 -13.73
CA SER A 173 -19.71 12.61 -14.36
C SER A 173 -20.88 12.21 -15.26
N PRO A 174 -22.06 12.82 -15.11
CA PRO A 174 -23.22 12.48 -15.92
C PRO A 174 -22.83 12.65 -17.39
N THR A 175 -22.70 11.54 -18.10
CA THR A 175 -22.80 11.56 -19.56
C THR A 175 -24.25 11.92 -19.86
N ASN A 176 -24.49 13.22 -19.83
CA ASN A 176 -25.56 13.85 -20.60
C ASN A 176 -25.39 13.37 -22.04
N GLY A 177 -26.48 12.88 -22.62
CA GLY A 177 -26.49 12.07 -23.82
C GLY A 177 -25.65 12.61 -24.97
N ALA A 178 -24.83 11.73 -25.53
CA ALA A 178 -24.45 11.75 -26.93
C ALA A 178 -24.05 10.32 -27.30
N GLU A 179 -24.98 9.61 -27.93
CA GLU A 179 -24.64 8.47 -28.77
C GLU A 179 -23.53 8.86 -29.75
N ASN A 180 -22.54 7.98 -29.87
CA ASN A 180 -21.86 7.57 -31.11
C ASN A 180 -20.33 7.61 -31.06
N THR A 181 -19.79 6.48 -31.52
CA THR A 181 -18.51 6.31 -32.21
C THR A 181 -17.31 5.88 -31.36
N GLN A 182 -17.28 4.56 -31.16
CA GLN A 182 -16.11 3.68 -31.28
C GLN A 182 -14.87 4.31 -31.96
N SER A 183 -13.76 4.43 -31.22
CA SER A 183 -12.43 4.69 -31.78
C SER A 183 -11.31 4.18 -30.87
N ASN A 184 -10.71 3.08 -31.32
CA ASN A 184 -9.28 2.72 -31.34
C ASN A 184 -8.41 2.82 -30.06
N THR A 185 -8.09 1.62 -29.58
CA THR A 185 -6.89 1.18 -28.85
C THR A 185 -5.59 1.90 -29.25
N PRO A 186 -4.79 2.32 -28.26
CA PRO A 186 -3.34 2.21 -28.38
C PRO A 186 -2.65 1.60 -27.14
N ALA A 187 -1.77 0.64 -27.43
CA ALA A 187 -0.47 0.35 -26.80
C ALA A 187 -0.32 0.33 -25.26
N LYS A 188 -0.44 -0.87 -24.70
CA LYS A 188 0.64 -1.60 -24.01
C LYS A 188 1.61 -0.77 -23.16
N GLU A 189 1.31 -0.60 -21.87
CA GLU A 189 2.32 -0.40 -20.83
C GLU A 189 2.19 -1.51 -19.79
N VAL A 190 3.13 -2.45 -19.84
CA VAL A 190 3.18 -3.64 -18.97
C VAL A 190 3.82 -3.22 -17.66
N SER A 191 3.00 -2.90 -16.67
CA SER A 191 3.39 -2.97 -15.26
C SER A 191 2.24 -3.61 -14.48
N ASN A 192 2.12 -4.92 -14.64
CA ASN A 192 1.09 -5.75 -14.00
C ASN A 192 1.40 -5.96 -12.50
N GLU A 193 1.49 -4.88 -11.73
CA GLU A 193 1.11 -4.94 -10.32
C GLU A 193 -0.38 -4.60 -10.32
N MET A 194 -1.20 -5.62 -10.60
CA MET A 194 -2.66 -5.51 -10.73
C MET A 194 -3.22 -5.23 -9.35
N VAL A 195 -3.06 -4.00 -8.87
CA VAL A 195 -3.92 -3.44 -7.83
C VAL A 195 -5.30 -3.47 -8.45
N LYS A 196 -6.08 -4.49 -8.09
CA LYS A 196 -7.46 -4.64 -8.56
C LYS A 196 -8.15 -3.29 -8.33
N PRO A 197 -8.87 -2.74 -9.32
CA PRO A 197 -9.55 -1.46 -9.14
C PRO A 197 -10.53 -1.62 -7.97
N TYR A 198 -10.13 -1.13 -6.80
CA TYR A 198 -10.96 -1.13 -5.61
C TYR A 198 -12.04 -0.09 -5.84
N ILE A 199 -13.21 -0.51 -6.32
CA ILE A 199 -14.29 0.41 -6.70
C ILE A 199 -14.73 1.15 -5.43
N PHE A 200 -14.27 2.39 -5.28
CA PHE A 200 -14.53 3.23 -4.10
C PHE A 200 -15.95 3.80 -4.06
N SER A 201 -16.87 3.29 -4.90
CA SER A 201 -17.89 4.11 -5.58
C SER A 201 -19.01 4.71 -4.72
N SER A 202 -18.96 4.69 -3.39
CA SER A 202 -20.07 5.23 -2.59
C SER A 202 -19.72 5.72 -1.19
N ASP A 203 -18.43 5.83 -0.82
CA ASP A 203 -18.07 6.26 0.53
C ASP A 203 -17.65 7.75 0.57
N PRO A 204 -18.55 8.67 0.96
CA PRO A 204 -18.25 10.10 0.98
C PRO A 204 -17.15 10.44 1.99
N VAL A 205 -16.99 9.66 3.06
CA VAL A 205 -15.96 9.93 4.08
C VAL A 205 -14.59 9.64 3.50
N LEU A 206 -14.42 8.48 2.85
CA LEU A 206 -13.14 8.11 2.28
C LEU A 206 -12.77 9.00 1.08
N GLU A 207 -13.74 9.35 0.25
CA GLU A 207 -13.53 10.31 -0.84
C GLU A 207 -12.99 11.65 -0.29
N ALA A 208 -13.55 12.15 0.81
CA ALA A 208 -13.05 13.37 1.45
C ALA A 208 -11.61 13.23 1.97
N TYR A 209 -11.25 12.09 2.56
CA TYR A 209 -9.86 11.82 2.97
C TYR A 209 -8.91 11.73 1.77
N LEU A 210 -9.33 11.09 0.68
CA LEU A 210 -8.55 10.96 -0.55
C LEU A 210 -8.27 12.32 -1.16
N ILE A 211 -9.30 13.15 -1.33
CA ILE A 211 -9.16 14.52 -1.88
C ILE A 211 -8.21 15.33 -1.02
N LYS A 212 -8.43 15.35 0.31
CA LYS A 212 -7.59 16.11 1.24
C LYS A 212 -6.14 15.64 1.26
N ALA A 213 -5.90 14.32 1.24
CA ALA A 213 -4.55 13.77 1.19
C ALA A 213 -3.86 14.10 -0.14
N ALA A 214 -4.58 14.05 -1.27
CA ALA A 214 -4.04 14.43 -2.57
C ALA A 214 -3.67 15.93 -2.65
N GLU A 215 -4.51 16.80 -2.10
CA GLU A 215 -4.26 18.24 -2.04
C GLU A 215 -3.01 18.55 -1.20
N ILE A 216 -2.94 18.00 0.01
CA ILE A 216 -1.79 18.16 0.91
C ILE A 216 -0.50 17.62 0.28
N HIS A 217 -0.57 16.45 -0.35
CA HIS A 217 0.59 15.88 -1.03
C HIS A 217 1.05 16.78 -2.18
N LYS A 218 0.12 17.26 -3.02
CA LYS A 218 0.43 18.18 -4.13
C LYS A 218 1.08 19.46 -3.63
N GLU A 219 0.57 20.04 -2.54
CA GLU A 219 1.16 21.24 -1.92
C GLU A 219 2.56 20.95 -1.37
N ALA A 220 2.75 19.82 -0.68
CA ALA A 220 4.06 19.42 -0.17
C ALA A 220 5.07 19.15 -1.29
N GLU A 221 4.64 18.56 -2.41
CA GLU A 221 5.48 18.39 -3.60
C GLU A 221 5.88 19.76 -4.18
N PHE A 222 4.95 20.72 -4.30
CA PHE A 222 5.26 22.06 -4.79
C PHE A 222 6.23 22.82 -3.88
N GLU A 223 6.00 22.80 -2.57
CA GLU A 223 6.90 23.42 -1.59
C GLU A 223 8.31 22.81 -1.65
N TYR A 224 8.39 21.49 -1.82
CA TYR A 224 9.66 20.81 -1.99
C TYR A 224 10.40 21.30 -3.25
N TRP A 225 9.72 21.32 -4.41
CA TRP A 225 10.34 21.75 -5.65
C TRP A 225 10.70 23.24 -5.64
N ARG A 226 9.89 24.09 -5.00
CA ARG A 226 10.19 25.52 -4.84
C ARG A 226 11.45 25.75 -4.02
N LYS A 227 11.67 24.94 -2.99
CA LYS A 227 12.91 24.97 -2.19
C LYS A 227 14.12 24.43 -2.95
N GLN A 228 13.93 23.38 -3.77
CA GLN A 228 15.01 22.79 -4.57
C GLN A 228 15.42 23.68 -5.75
N TYR A 229 14.46 24.40 -6.35
CA TYR A 229 14.67 25.24 -7.54
C TYR A 229 14.05 26.63 -7.35
N PRO A 230 14.63 27.50 -6.49
CA PRO A 230 14.05 28.81 -6.18
C PRO A 230 14.05 29.78 -7.37
N GLU A 231 14.89 29.53 -8.38
CA GLU A 231 15.02 30.38 -9.58
C GLU A 231 14.03 30.01 -10.70
N VAL A 232 13.34 28.87 -10.58
CA VAL A 232 12.39 28.39 -11.59
C VAL A 232 10.99 28.79 -11.18
N ASP A 233 10.28 29.51 -12.05
CA ASP A 233 8.86 29.80 -11.89
C ASP A 233 8.08 28.49 -12.11
N LEU A 234 7.70 27.84 -11.00
CA LEU A 234 6.96 26.59 -11.01
C LEU A 234 5.50 26.86 -11.42
N PRO A 235 4.87 25.95 -12.19
CA PRO A 235 3.51 26.11 -12.68
C PRO A 235 2.44 26.09 -11.58
#